data_AF-A0A0B1TEF5-F1
#
_entry.id   AF-A0A0B1TEF5-F1
#
_cell.length_a   1.000
_cell.length_b   1.000
_cell.length_c   1.000
_cell.angle_alpha   90.00
_cell.angle_beta   90.00
_cell.angle_gamma   90.00
#
_symmetry.space_group_name_H-M   'P 1'
#
loop_
_entity.id
_entity.type
_entity.pdbx_description
1 polymer ?
#
loop_
_entity_poly.entity_id
_entity_poly.type
_entity_poly.pdbx_seq_one_letter_code
_entity_poly.pdbx_strand_id
1 'polypeptide(L)'
;MTEIRGSFELVTNGRKGLIMRRQKRKPRRRKPDHRRYHQALADCLCDIDPLTGERKGSCFAAYKGKISVEVSLTPRSLHASRCLCQLDMVSKTLWPCFPYNTWKEKVCVECVDGTGHCPMRFYRGKEKYEDIKEQVDLCLCHKEYNHCVSSRDDGVIIEIDPTDELDTLNITARSEAQLRVKQKSTTTTTTEAPQVTQALGFENLTDEIAIVTQAQQNLMFAVGAMTPEQKEGMSHQLDEFVLKCSFNQRDCDMQKDFTLYYDNTYGNCYTFNNGGASSHRAGANYGLRILLYANVSEYLPTSDAVGFRITVHDKHIVPFPDAFGYSAPTGFMSSYGVRMKQFIRLTAPHGHCRKGGEMDPNFIYKGFNYSVEACHRSCAQKVIMDMCKCGDPMFPIPERAGMRACQATNAEERDCLRNATLYLGEVYTKDKEGIPGCYCHQPCEETNYEVTYSAARWPSGSAKVMDCNPGDFLCLEKYRKNAAMIQIFYEELNYETLQETPAYTEQSDDEQSSSSSSETSGTVASCRYLAPGEELPCLCKYDADGNIKVMKALCPVHGFMVRRGYDYRHSSKKKHRHKKKTGPNGEVSGQNSPAQSSKEP
;
A
#
# COMPACT_ATOMS: atom_id res chain seq x y z
N MET A 1 54.51 -31.21 -6.63
CA MET A 1 54.70 -31.56 -8.05
C MET A 1 53.51 -30.98 -8.80
N THR A 2 53.62 -29.71 -9.25
CA THR A 2 53.91 -29.32 -10.66
C THR A 2 52.84 -29.86 -11.63
N GLU A 3 51.80 -29.09 -11.99
CA GLU A 3 51.73 -27.99 -12.97
C GLU A 3 51.71 -28.46 -14.44
N ILE A 4 50.84 -27.81 -15.23
CA ILE A 4 50.91 -27.49 -16.68
C ILE A 4 49.95 -28.21 -17.67
N ARG A 5 49.12 -27.33 -18.25
CA ARG A 5 48.38 -27.29 -19.53
C ARG A 5 48.92 -28.12 -20.71
N GLY A 6 47.99 -28.54 -21.58
CA GLY A 6 48.27 -28.83 -22.99
C GLY A 6 46.99 -29.02 -23.82
N SER A 7 46.60 -27.99 -24.56
CA SER A 7 45.53 -27.97 -25.56
C SER A 7 45.86 -28.84 -26.77
N PHE A 8 44.87 -29.53 -27.35
CA PHE A 8 44.85 -29.91 -28.78
C PHE A 8 43.40 -29.99 -29.26
N GLU A 9 42.97 -28.99 -30.02
CA GLU A 9 41.89 -29.10 -31.01
C GLU A 9 42.48 -29.69 -32.30
N LEU A 10 41.83 -30.68 -32.88
CA LEU A 10 41.51 -30.74 -34.32
C LEU A 10 40.64 -31.98 -34.64
N VAL A 11 39.35 -31.68 -34.81
CA VAL A 11 38.48 -32.13 -35.91
C VAL A 11 38.64 -33.57 -36.41
N THR A 12 37.67 -34.43 -36.08
CA THR A 12 37.13 -35.40 -37.04
C THR A 12 35.61 -35.48 -36.93
N ASN A 13 34.98 -35.11 -38.04
CA ASN A 13 33.57 -35.24 -38.37
C ASN A 13 33.07 -36.68 -38.16
N GLY A 14 31.93 -36.85 -37.47
CA GLY A 14 31.35 -38.17 -37.22
C GLY A 14 29.84 -38.09 -36.97
N ARG A 15 29.08 -37.79 -38.02
CA ARG A 15 27.61 -37.91 -38.08
C ARG A 15 27.15 -39.27 -37.53
N LYS A 16 26.49 -39.29 -36.37
CA LYS A 16 25.48 -40.30 -36.04
C LYS A 16 24.13 -39.63 -35.96
N GLY A 17 23.55 -39.38 -37.13
CA GLY A 17 22.14 -39.09 -37.26
C GLY A 17 21.35 -40.33 -36.83
N LEU A 18 20.51 -40.17 -35.81
CA LEU A 18 19.53 -41.18 -35.45
C LEU A 18 18.48 -41.26 -36.56
N ILE A 19 18.39 -42.44 -37.16
CA ILE A 19 17.47 -42.79 -38.23
C ILE A 19 16.03 -42.65 -37.70
N MET A 20 15.34 -41.58 -38.06
CA MET A 20 13.88 -41.54 -38.01
C MET A 20 13.37 -42.60 -39.00
N ARG A 21 12.85 -43.71 -38.47
CA ARG A 21 11.92 -44.53 -39.26
C ARG A 21 10.74 -43.63 -39.61
N ARG A 22 10.63 -43.25 -40.90
CA ARG A 22 9.42 -42.68 -41.50
C ARG A 22 8.24 -43.62 -41.18
N GLN A 23 7.52 -43.36 -40.10
CA GLN A 23 6.20 -43.94 -39.91
C GLN A 23 5.24 -43.18 -40.83
N LYS A 24 4.50 -43.94 -41.64
CA LYS A 24 3.45 -43.44 -42.53
C LYS A 24 2.47 -42.57 -41.74
N ARG A 25 1.96 -41.50 -42.39
CA ARG A 25 0.81 -40.68 -41.95
C ARG A 25 -0.14 -41.49 -41.07
N LYS A 26 -0.20 -41.21 -39.76
CA LYS A 26 -1.28 -41.71 -38.92
C LYS A 26 -2.59 -41.09 -39.45
N PRO A 27 -3.66 -41.87 -39.66
CA PRO A 27 -4.96 -41.30 -39.99
C PRO A 27 -5.39 -40.34 -38.88
N ARG A 28 -6.14 -39.29 -39.25
CA ARG A 28 -6.82 -38.36 -38.33
C ARG A 28 -7.34 -39.16 -37.12
N ARG A 29 -6.76 -38.91 -35.93
CA ARG A 29 -7.09 -39.65 -34.69
C ARG A 29 -8.61 -39.66 -34.53
N ARG A 30 -9.17 -40.85 -34.25
CA ARG A 30 -10.61 -41.08 -34.12
C ARG A 30 -11.23 -40.13 -33.08
N LYS A 31 -12.50 -39.79 -33.30
CA LYS A 31 -13.38 -38.90 -32.52
C LYS A 31 -13.16 -38.98 -30.99
N PRO A 32 -13.37 -37.87 -30.24
CA PRO A 32 -13.15 -37.77 -28.79
C PRO A 32 -13.96 -38.75 -27.91
N ASP A 33 -14.98 -39.42 -28.46
CA ASP A 33 -15.95 -40.28 -27.75
C ASP A 33 -15.42 -41.63 -27.22
N HIS A 34 -14.16 -42.01 -27.45
CA HIS A 34 -13.62 -43.33 -27.08
C HIS A 34 -12.30 -43.29 -26.31
N ARG A 35 -12.01 -42.20 -25.61
CA ARG A 35 -10.87 -42.15 -24.67
C ARG A 35 -11.32 -42.63 -23.30
N ARG A 36 -10.53 -43.51 -22.67
CA ARG A 36 -10.80 -43.99 -21.32
C ARG A 36 -10.48 -42.92 -20.27
N TYR A 37 -9.43 -42.15 -20.50
CA TYR A 37 -8.95 -41.14 -19.56
C TYR A 37 -9.16 -39.74 -20.12
N HIS A 38 -9.76 -38.87 -19.30
CA HIS A 38 -9.98 -37.46 -19.58
C HIS A 38 -9.28 -36.59 -18.54
N GLN A 39 -9.03 -35.34 -18.88
CA GLN A 39 -8.46 -34.36 -17.96
C GLN A 39 -9.59 -33.59 -17.31
N ALA A 40 -9.52 -33.43 -15.98
CA ALA A 40 -10.49 -32.62 -15.26
C ALA A 40 -9.81 -31.73 -14.22
N LEU A 41 -10.30 -30.51 -14.07
CA LEU A 41 -10.01 -29.65 -12.95
C LEU A 41 -11.02 -29.94 -11.85
N ALA A 42 -10.54 -30.23 -10.66
CA ALA A 42 -11.38 -30.49 -9.49
C ALA A 42 -10.72 -29.89 -8.24
N ASP A 43 -11.54 -29.54 -7.27
CA ASP A 43 -11.05 -29.23 -5.93
C ASP A 43 -10.42 -30.48 -5.33
N CYS A 44 -9.25 -30.32 -4.71
CA CYS A 44 -8.48 -31.42 -4.16
C CYS A 44 -7.86 -31.08 -2.82
N LEU A 45 -7.61 -32.12 -2.03
CA LEU A 45 -6.97 -32.09 -0.73
C LEU A 45 -5.59 -32.72 -0.84
N CYS A 46 -4.55 -31.95 -0.55
CA CYS A 46 -3.15 -32.38 -0.62
C CYS A 46 -2.54 -32.50 0.78
N ASP A 47 -1.84 -33.60 1.07
CA ASP A 47 -1.08 -33.75 2.32
C ASP A 47 0.24 -32.96 2.23
N ILE A 48 0.46 -32.05 3.17
CA ILE A 48 1.61 -31.15 3.18
C ILE A 48 2.34 -31.25 4.53
N ASP A 49 3.67 -31.24 4.47
CA ASP A 49 4.50 -31.17 5.67
C ASP A 49 4.30 -29.79 6.36
N PRO A 50 3.86 -29.76 7.63
CA PRO A 50 3.51 -28.53 8.33
C PRO A 50 4.70 -27.60 8.64
N LEU A 51 5.95 -28.11 8.56
CA LEU A 51 7.17 -27.34 8.84
C LEU A 51 7.84 -26.84 7.57
N THR A 52 7.88 -27.64 6.50
CA THR A 52 8.54 -27.27 5.24
C THR A 52 7.59 -26.75 4.17
N GLY A 53 6.28 -27.01 4.31
CA GLY A 53 5.29 -26.72 3.28
C GLY A 53 5.40 -27.62 2.04
N GLU A 54 6.23 -28.66 2.10
CA GLU A 54 6.42 -29.60 0.98
C GLU A 54 5.37 -30.71 0.99
N ARG A 55 4.83 -31.01 -0.18
CA ARG A 55 3.72 -31.96 -0.34
C ARG A 55 4.20 -33.41 -0.34
N LYS A 56 3.44 -34.30 0.31
CA LYS A 56 3.64 -35.76 0.27
C LYS A 56 2.66 -36.41 -0.70
N GLY A 57 3.14 -36.83 -1.86
CA GLY A 57 2.39 -37.69 -2.80
C GLY A 57 1.31 -36.97 -3.63
N SER A 58 0.37 -37.74 -4.18
CA SER A 58 -0.76 -37.23 -4.98
C SER A 58 -1.89 -36.69 -4.08
N CYS A 59 -2.61 -35.68 -4.54
CA CYS A 59 -3.77 -35.14 -3.83
C CYS A 59 -5.03 -35.98 -4.10
N PHE A 60 -6.04 -35.83 -3.25
CA PHE A 60 -7.35 -36.48 -3.40
C PHE A 60 -8.38 -35.47 -3.92
N ALA A 61 -9.08 -35.78 -5.01
CA ALA A 61 -10.17 -34.92 -5.51
C ALA A 61 -11.43 -35.01 -4.64
N ALA A 62 -12.13 -33.89 -4.48
CA ALA A 62 -13.46 -33.81 -3.90
C ALA A 62 -14.51 -33.91 -5.00
N TYR A 63 -15.34 -34.95 -4.97
CA TYR A 63 -16.45 -35.19 -5.91
C TYR A 63 -17.49 -36.12 -5.29
N LYS A 64 -18.70 -36.19 -5.85
CA LYS A 64 -19.75 -37.12 -5.40
C LYS A 64 -19.71 -38.42 -6.21
N GLY A 65 -19.42 -39.56 -5.57
CA GLY A 65 -19.29 -40.85 -6.26
C GLY A 65 -18.62 -41.95 -5.42
N LYS A 66 -18.05 -42.97 -6.09
CA LYS A 66 -17.55 -44.21 -5.43
C LYS A 66 -16.36 -44.05 -4.48
N ILE A 67 -15.54 -43.01 -4.63
CA ILE A 67 -14.43 -42.68 -3.73
C ILE A 67 -14.38 -41.16 -3.59
N SER A 68 -15.16 -40.61 -2.65
CA SER A 68 -15.19 -39.18 -2.35
C SER A 68 -14.36 -38.86 -1.10
N VAL A 69 -13.74 -37.68 -1.07
CA VAL A 69 -13.23 -37.10 0.18
C VAL A 69 -14.16 -35.97 0.59
N GLU A 70 -14.82 -36.12 1.73
CA GLU A 70 -15.56 -35.03 2.35
C GLU A 70 -14.58 -34.00 2.91
N VAL A 71 -14.61 -32.80 2.32
CA VAL A 71 -13.82 -31.63 2.76
C VAL A 71 -14.15 -31.25 4.21
N SER A 72 -15.35 -31.61 4.70
CA SER A 72 -15.82 -31.36 6.05
C SER A 72 -15.27 -32.31 7.13
N LEU A 73 -14.76 -33.49 6.76
CA LEU A 73 -14.50 -34.59 7.71
C LEU A 73 -13.08 -35.17 7.68
N THR A 74 -12.12 -34.54 7.00
CA THR A 74 -10.75 -35.07 6.85
C THR A 74 -9.64 -34.29 7.57
N PRO A 75 -8.49 -34.93 7.88
CA PRO A 75 -7.53 -34.47 8.90
C PRO A 75 -6.87 -33.12 8.64
N ARG A 76 -6.44 -32.48 9.73
CA ARG A 76 -5.81 -31.14 9.85
C ARG A 76 -4.52 -30.90 9.04
N SER A 77 -4.03 -31.87 8.26
CA SER A 77 -2.81 -31.75 7.42
C SER A 77 -3.09 -31.56 5.92
N LEU A 78 -4.37 -31.54 5.52
CA LEU A 78 -4.75 -31.46 4.12
C LEU A 78 -5.19 -30.03 3.72
N HIS A 79 -4.56 -29.48 2.69
CA HIS A 79 -4.89 -28.17 2.13
C HIS A 79 -5.79 -28.29 0.88
N ALA A 80 -6.87 -27.51 0.84
CA ALA A 80 -7.74 -27.39 -0.32
C ALA A 80 -7.03 -26.57 -1.42
N SER A 81 -6.89 -27.16 -2.60
CA SER A 81 -6.30 -26.50 -3.76
C SER A 81 -7.03 -26.93 -5.02
N ARG A 82 -6.89 -26.14 -6.09
CA ARG A 82 -7.40 -26.53 -7.41
C ARG A 82 -6.39 -27.46 -8.08
N CYS A 83 -6.78 -28.72 -8.30
CA CYS A 83 -5.91 -29.71 -8.94
C CYS A 83 -6.31 -29.97 -10.39
N LEU A 84 -5.30 -30.31 -11.18
CA LEU A 84 -5.48 -31.05 -12.42
C LEU A 84 -5.47 -32.55 -12.11
N CYS A 85 -6.53 -33.24 -12.49
CA CYS A 85 -6.80 -34.64 -12.22
C CYS A 85 -6.99 -35.44 -13.52
N GLN A 86 -6.71 -36.74 -13.44
CA GLN A 86 -7.07 -37.69 -14.48
C GLN A 86 -8.38 -38.40 -14.12
N LEU A 87 -9.39 -38.22 -14.97
CA LEU A 87 -10.71 -38.86 -14.88
C LEU A 87 -10.70 -40.18 -15.65
N ASP A 88 -10.87 -41.32 -14.97
CA ASP A 88 -11.12 -42.60 -15.62
C ASP A 88 -12.63 -42.79 -15.84
N MET A 89 -13.05 -42.90 -17.10
CA MET A 89 -14.44 -43.07 -17.50
C MET A 89 -15.00 -44.46 -17.19
N VAL A 90 -14.14 -45.46 -16.96
CA VAL A 90 -14.56 -46.83 -16.60
C VAL A 90 -14.78 -46.95 -15.10
N SER A 91 -13.82 -46.52 -14.28
CA SER A 91 -13.93 -46.59 -12.81
C SER A 91 -14.70 -45.43 -12.20
N LYS A 92 -14.92 -44.34 -12.96
CA LYS A 92 -15.54 -43.09 -12.47
C LYS A 92 -14.80 -42.54 -11.26
N THR A 93 -13.47 -42.42 -11.40
CA THR A 93 -12.56 -41.92 -10.36
C THR A 93 -11.65 -40.83 -10.88
N LEU A 94 -11.40 -39.83 -10.03
CA LEU A 94 -10.46 -38.74 -10.28
C LEU A 94 -9.14 -39.02 -9.54
N TRP A 95 -8.21 -39.67 -10.23
CA TRP A 95 -6.89 -39.97 -9.69
C TRP A 95 -5.92 -40.31 -10.83
N PRO A 96 -4.64 -39.86 -10.76
CA PRO A 96 -4.05 -39.00 -9.73
C PRO A 96 -4.35 -37.50 -9.94
N CYS A 97 -4.28 -36.71 -8.87
CA CYS A 97 -4.51 -35.27 -8.87
C CYS A 97 -3.30 -34.48 -8.36
N PHE A 98 -2.97 -33.38 -9.03
CA PHE A 98 -1.85 -32.53 -8.63
C PHE A 98 -2.15 -31.02 -8.81
N PRO A 99 -1.64 -30.15 -7.93
CA PRO A 99 -1.87 -28.71 -8.00
C PRO A 99 -1.25 -28.09 -9.26
N TYR A 100 -1.82 -27.00 -9.75
CA TYR A 100 -1.38 -26.36 -11.00
C TYR A 100 0.13 -25.98 -11.04
N ASN A 101 0.72 -25.60 -9.91
CA ASN A 101 2.12 -25.15 -9.81
C ASN A 101 3.17 -26.29 -9.95
N THR A 102 2.76 -27.56 -9.89
CA THR A 102 3.68 -28.72 -9.99
C THR A 102 3.86 -29.24 -11.42
N TRP A 103 3.21 -28.63 -12.41
CA TRP A 103 3.24 -29.06 -13.82
C TRP A 103 4.26 -28.27 -14.66
N LYS A 104 4.78 -28.89 -15.72
CA LYS A 104 5.62 -28.26 -16.77
C LYS A 104 5.22 -28.79 -18.15
N GLU A 105 5.23 -27.92 -19.13
CA GLU A 105 5.08 -28.31 -20.54
C GLU A 105 6.35 -29.02 -21.02
N LYS A 106 6.20 -30.18 -21.66
CA LYS A 106 7.29 -30.94 -22.28
C LYS A 106 6.85 -31.45 -23.65
N VAL A 107 7.80 -31.57 -24.58
CA VAL A 107 7.56 -32.09 -25.93
C VAL A 107 7.77 -33.60 -25.96
N CYS A 108 6.75 -34.34 -26.38
CA CYS A 108 6.76 -35.80 -26.42
C CYS A 108 7.03 -36.35 -27.82
N VAL A 109 7.88 -37.38 -27.91
CA VAL A 109 8.29 -38.02 -29.18
C VAL A 109 7.19 -38.93 -29.73
N GLU A 110 6.47 -39.64 -28.86
CA GLU A 110 5.37 -40.54 -29.24
C GLU A 110 4.27 -40.46 -28.18
N CYS A 111 3.03 -40.20 -28.58
CA CYS A 111 1.85 -40.32 -27.71
C CYS A 111 1.12 -41.64 -27.99
N VAL A 112 0.70 -42.33 -26.93
CA VAL A 112 -0.05 -43.59 -27.00
C VAL A 112 -1.50 -43.29 -27.41
N ASP A 113 -1.91 -43.84 -28.55
CA ASP A 113 -3.26 -43.67 -29.09
C ASP A 113 -4.27 -44.41 -28.19
N GLY A 114 -5.25 -43.68 -27.64
CA GLY A 114 -6.34 -44.22 -26.80
C GLY A 114 -6.25 -43.88 -25.31
N THR A 115 -5.06 -43.61 -24.78
CA THR A 115 -4.85 -43.20 -23.36
C THR A 115 -4.35 -41.78 -23.20
N GLY A 116 -3.87 -41.14 -24.27
CA GLY A 116 -3.31 -39.77 -24.21
C GLY A 116 -2.01 -39.69 -23.41
N HIS A 117 -1.40 -40.83 -23.09
CA HIS A 117 -0.19 -40.89 -22.27
C HIS A 117 1.07 -40.80 -23.13
N CYS A 118 2.07 -40.08 -22.63
CA CYS A 118 3.42 -40.04 -23.21
C CYS A 118 4.36 -40.93 -22.38
N PRO A 119 5.01 -41.95 -22.98
CA PRO A 119 5.83 -42.94 -22.30
C PRO A 119 7.22 -42.39 -21.90
N MET A 120 7.27 -41.14 -21.42
CA MET A 120 8.49 -40.45 -20.97
C MET A 120 9.63 -40.34 -21.99
N ARG A 121 9.33 -40.48 -23.28
CA ARG A 121 10.28 -40.22 -24.38
C ARG A 121 10.15 -38.76 -24.78
N PHE A 122 10.93 -37.91 -24.12
CA PHE A 122 10.95 -36.47 -24.39
C PHE A 122 11.92 -36.15 -25.52
N TYR A 123 11.52 -35.22 -26.39
CA TYR A 123 12.38 -34.73 -27.46
C TYR A 123 13.54 -33.93 -26.86
N ARG A 124 14.78 -34.28 -27.19
CA ARG A 124 16.01 -33.60 -26.74
C ARG A 124 16.76 -32.88 -27.87
N GLY A 125 16.10 -32.65 -29.01
CA GLY A 125 16.70 -31.88 -30.10
C GLY A 125 16.75 -30.38 -29.78
N LYS A 126 17.61 -29.65 -30.49
CA LYS A 126 17.82 -28.19 -30.33
C LYS A 126 16.91 -27.33 -31.22
N GLU A 127 15.99 -27.96 -31.95
CA GLU A 127 15.09 -27.29 -32.90
C GLU A 127 13.94 -26.59 -32.15
N LYS A 128 13.53 -25.40 -32.64
CA LYS A 128 12.46 -24.62 -32.03
C LYS A 128 11.11 -25.32 -32.26
N TYR A 129 10.23 -25.27 -31.27
CA TYR A 129 8.92 -25.93 -31.29
C TYR A 129 8.08 -25.56 -32.53
N GLU A 130 8.18 -24.32 -33.01
CA GLU A 130 7.44 -23.83 -34.18
C GLU A 130 7.75 -24.60 -35.47
N ASP A 131 8.97 -25.11 -35.59
CA ASP A 131 9.46 -25.84 -36.77
C ASP A 131 9.03 -27.32 -36.77
N ILE A 132 8.75 -27.86 -35.58
CA ILE A 132 8.44 -29.29 -35.37
C ILE A 132 6.99 -29.56 -34.92
N LYS A 133 6.17 -28.52 -34.73
CA LYS A 133 4.78 -28.60 -34.21
C LYS A 133 3.86 -29.60 -34.93
N GLU A 134 4.15 -29.95 -36.18
CA GLU A 134 3.38 -30.94 -36.96
C GLU A 134 3.86 -32.38 -36.79
N GLN A 135 5.02 -32.59 -36.14
CA GLN A 135 5.68 -33.88 -35.96
C GLN A 135 5.78 -34.32 -34.49
N VAL A 136 5.53 -33.42 -33.54
CA VAL A 136 5.60 -33.68 -32.09
C VAL A 136 4.38 -33.12 -31.35
N ASP A 137 3.95 -33.84 -30.31
CA ASP A 137 2.82 -33.44 -29.47
C ASP A 137 3.34 -32.69 -28.22
N LEU A 138 2.79 -31.50 -27.93
CA LEU A 138 3.06 -30.75 -26.70
C LEU A 138 2.21 -31.29 -25.54
N CYS A 139 2.85 -31.53 -24.41
CA CYS A 139 2.31 -32.36 -23.35
C CYS A 139 2.49 -31.73 -21.95
N LEU A 140 1.42 -31.63 -21.14
CA LEU A 140 1.54 -31.20 -19.75
C LEU A 140 1.99 -32.37 -18.87
N CYS A 141 3.19 -32.23 -18.31
CA CYS A 141 3.85 -33.29 -17.54
C CYS A 141 4.10 -32.86 -16.11
N HIS A 142 3.89 -33.77 -15.16
CA HIS A 142 4.19 -33.51 -13.77
C HIS A 142 5.72 -33.53 -13.52
N LYS A 143 6.23 -32.63 -12.66
CA LYS A 143 7.68 -32.54 -12.35
C LYS A 143 8.22 -33.80 -11.66
N GLU A 144 7.50 -34.34 -10.68
CA GLU A 144 7.96 -35.46 -9.83
C GLU A 144 7.65 -36.84 -10.43
N TYR A 145 6.39 -37.09 -10.80
CA TYR A 145 5.95 -38.38 -11.33
C TYR A 145 6.29 -38.62 -12.80
N ASN A 146 6.84 -37.61 -13.50
CA ASN A 146 7.17 -37.63 -14.93
C ASN A 146 6.06 -38.17 -15.85
N HIS A 147 4.81 -38.15 -15.40
CA HIS A 147 3.66 -38.61 -16.15
C HIS A 147 3.07 -37.45 -16.94
N CYS A 148 2.84 -37.67 -18.24
CA CYS A 148 2.07 -36.74 -19.07
C CYS A 148 0.58 -37.08 -19.00
N VAL A 149 -0.25 -36.06 -18.79
CA VAL A 149 -1.70 -36.19 -18.64
C VAL A 149 -2.47 -35.43 -19.73
N SER A 150 -1.81 -34.60 -20.54
CA SER A 150 -2.48 -33.75 -21.53
C SER A 150 -1.80 -33.70 -22.90
N SER A 151 -2.60 -33.67 -23.97
CA SER A 151 -2.22 -33.09 -25.28
C SER A 151 -3.20 -31.97 -25.64
N ARG A 152 -2.74 -30.95 -26.38
CA ARG A 152 -3.51 -29.74 -26.73
C ARG A 152 -4.69 -29.98 -27.69
N ASP A 153 -4.94 -31.23 -28.08
CA ASP A 153 -5.97 -31.59 -29.08
C ASP A 153 -7.41 -31.42 -28.57
N ASP A 154 -7.63 -31.48 -27.26
CA ASP A 154 -8.96 -31.36 -26.66
C ASP A 154 -9.09 -29.93 -26.09
N GLY A 155 -9.64 -29.01 -26.89
CA GLY A 155 -9.63 -27.55 -26.65
C GLY A 155 -10.29 -27.02 -25.37
N VAL A 156 -10.71 -27.87 -24.42
CA VAL A 156 -11.20 -27.50 -23.07
C VAL A 156 -10.91 -28.62 -22.07
N ILE A 157 -10.36 -28.26 -20.90
CA ILE A 157 -10.28 -29.13 -19.72
C ILE A 157 -11.60 -28.98 -18.94
N ILE A 158 -12.29 -30.08 -18.68
CA ILE A 158 -13.57 -30.06 -17.97
C ILE A 158 -13.37 -29.67 -16.49
N GLU A 159 -14.29 -28.89 -15.93
CA GLU A 159 -14.29 -28.56 -14.50
C GLU A 159 -15.34 -29.44 -13.82
N ILE A 160 -14.98 -30.04 -12.69
CA ILE A 160 -15.83 -30.90 -11.87
C ILE A 160 -15.97 -30.26 -10.49
N ASP A 161 -17.20 -29.98 -10.11
CA ASP A 161 -17.57 -29.42 -8.83
C ASP A 161 -17.75 -30.54 -7.78
N PRO A 162 -17.55 -30.26 -6.48
CA PRO A 162 -17.72 -31.25 -5.43
C PRO A 162 -19.12 -31.89 -5.38
N THR A 163 -20.14 -31.17 -5.87
CA THR A 163 -21.54 -31.62 -5.91
C THR A 163 -21.88 -32.49 -7.12
N ASP A 164 -20.99 -32.58 -8.12
CA ASP A 164 -21.24 -33.33 -9.34
C ASP A 164 -21.19 -34.84 -9.13
N GLU A 165 -22.20 -35.54 -9.66
CA GLU A 165 -22.24 -37.00 -9.69
C GLU A 165 -21.51 -37.54 -10.91
N LEU A 166 -20.35 -38.15 -10.66
CA LEU A 166 -19.46 -38.61 -11.72
C LEU A 166 -20.02 -39.80 -12.53
N ASP A 167 -20.97 -40.53 -11.94
CA ASP A 167 -21.64 -41.67 -12.55
C ASP A 167 -22.58 -41.26 -13.71
N THR A 168 -23.21 -40.08 -13.62
CA THR A 168 -24.15 -39.56 -14.63
C THR A 168 -23.50 -38.52 -15.56
N LEU A 169 -22.23 -38.19 -15.34
CA LEU A 169 -21.52 -37.14 -16.06
C LEU A 169 -21.36 -37.48 -17.56
N ASN A 170 -21.98 -36.66 -18.42
CA ASN A 170 -21.77 -36.69 -19.86
C ASN A 170 -20.71 -35.65 -20.27
N ILE A 171 -19.52 -36.14 -20.63
CA ILE A 171 -18.34 -35.30 -20.93
C ILE A 171 -18.57 -34.41 -22.15
N THR A 172 -19.18 -34.92 -23.23
CA THR A 172 -19.37 -34.15 -24.45
C THR A 172 -20.31 -32.97 -24.22
N ALA A 173 -21.46 -33.21 -23.57
CA ALA A 173 -22.40 -32.17 -23.20
C ALA A 173 -21.77 -31.10 -22.29
N ARG A 174 -20.94 -31.50 -21.31
CA ARG A 174 -20.26 -30.57 -20.39
C ARG A 174 -19.19 -29.73 -21.10
N SER A 175 -18.40 -30.36 -21.97
CA SER A 175 -17.39 -29.66 -22.78
C SER A 175 -18.02 -28.65 -23.75
N GLU A 176 -19.15 -29.01 -24.37
CA GLU A 176 -19.93 -28.11 -25.24
C GLU A 176 -20.56 -26.95 -24.45
N ALA A 177 -21.07 -27.22 -23.24
CA ALA A 177 -21.61 -26.18 -22.37
C ALA A 177 -20.51 -25.17 -21.96
N GLN A 178 -19.32 -25.65 -21.57
CA GLN A 178 -18.19 -24.78 -21.22
C GLN A 178 -17.66 -23.99 -22.44
N LEU A 179 -17.66 -24.58 -23.63
CA LEU A 179 -17.34 -23.88 -24.88
C LEU A 179 -18.35 -22.76 -25.18
N ARG A 180 -19.65 -22.99 -24.97
CA ARG A 180 -20.70 -21.97 -25.14
C ARG A 180 -20.58 -20.83 -24.13
N VAL A 181 -20.20 -21.11 -22.88
CA VAL A 181 -19.95 -20.08 -21.85
C VAL A 181 -18.71 -19.25 -22.19
N LYS A 182 -17.61 -19.87 -22.62
CA LYS A 182 -16.42 -19.14 -23.09
C LYS A 182 -16.73 -18.27 -24.32
N GLN A 183 -17.50 -18.77 -25.28
CA GLN A 183 -17.94 -17.96 -26.43
C GLN A 183 -18.82 -16.78 -26.00
N LYS A 184 -19.72 -16.94 -25.01
CA LYS A 184 -20.48 -15.82 -24.43
C LYS A 184 -19.60 -14.80 -23.69
N SER A 185 -18.48 -15.23 -23.10
CA SER A 185 -17.54 -14.34 -22.41
C SER A 185 -16.59 -13.58 -23.35
N THR A 186 -16.45 -14.00 -24.61
CA THR A 186 -15.58 -13.30 -25.60
C THR A 186 -16.36 -12.55 -26.70
N THR A 187 -17.70 -12.52 -26.64
CA THR A 187 -18.53 -11.67 -27.50
C THR A 187 -19.54 -10.86 -26.71
N THR A 188 -19.02 -9.97 -25.86
CA THR A 188 -19.59 -8.63 -25.71
C THR A 188 -18.64 -7.64 -26.38
N THR A 189 -18.37 -7.84 -27.67
CA THR A 189 -18.15 -6.69 -28.55
C THR A 189 -19.54 -6.11 -28.83
N THR A 190 -20.05 -5.32 -27.89
CA THR A 190 -20.71 -4.09 -28.31
C THR A 190 -19.70 -3.41 -29.21
N THR A 191 -19.98 -3.30 -30.50
CA THR A 191 -19.30 -2.35 -31.37
C THR A 191 -19.64 -0.98 -30.83
N GLU A 192 -18.97 -0.57 -29.76
CA GLU A 192 -18.97 0.79 -29.30
C GLU A 192 -18.38 1.63 -30.45
N ALA A 193 -18.96 2.81 -30.66
CA ALA A 193 -18.50 3.69 -31.73
C ALA A 193 -16.98 3.91 -31.61
N PRO A 194 -16.24 4.06 -32.72
CA PRO A 194 -14.77 4.24 -32.69
C PRO A 194 -14.32 5.42 -31.81
N GLN A 195 -15.19 6.38 -31.55
CA GLN A 195 -14.95 7.48 -30.62
C GLN A 195 -14.87 7.05 -29.15
N VAL A 196 -15.62 6.01 -28.75
CA VAL A 196 -15.64 5.50 -27.37
C VAL A 196 -14.40 4.65 -27.10
N THR A 197 -13.98 3.81 -28.05
CA THR A 197 -12.73 3.03 -27.94
C THR A 197 -11.51 3.96 -27.84
N GLN A 198 -11.53 5.07 -28.59
CA GLN A 198 -10.51 6.10 -28.50
C GLN A 198 -10.54 6.84 -27.15
N ALA A 199 -11.73 7.20 -26.65
CA ALA A 199 -11.90 7.88 -25.35
C ALA A 199 -11.40 7.05 -24.16
N LEU A 200 -11.57 5.73 -24.24
CA LEU A 200 -11.08 4.78 -23.24
C LEU A 200 -9.55 4.62 -23.27
N GLY A 201 -8.88 4.98 -24.36
CA GLY A 201 -7.43 5.13 -24.41
C GLY A 201 -6.63 3.83 -24.30
N PHE A 202 -7.21 2.69 -24.63
CA PHE A 202 -6.49 1.40 -24.66
C PHE A 202 -5.62 1.22 -25.92
N GLU A 203 -5.73 2.13 -26.89
CA GLU A 203 -4.97 2.09 -28.13
C GLU A 203 -3.47 2.30 -27.85
N ASN A 204 -2.64 1.33 -28.26
CA ASN A 204 -1.18 1.27 -28.06
C ASN A 204 -0.67 0.83 -26.67
N LEU A 205 -1.55 0.40 -25.76
CA LEU A 205 -1.12 -0.21 -24.49
C LEU A 205 -0.90 -1.72 -24.68
N THR A 206 0.35 -2.16 -24.53
CA THR A 206 0.73 -3.58 -24.54
C THR A 206 1.10 -4.11 -23.16
N ASP A 207 1.44 -3.22 -22.22
CA ASP A 207 1.80 -3.56 -20.85
C ASP A 207 0.54 -3.78 -20.00
N GLU A 208 0.46 -4.93 -19.33
CA GLU A 208 -0.68 -5.30 -18.46
C GLU A 208 -0.88 -4.28 -17.33
N ILE A 209 0.21 -3.72 -16.78
CA ILE A 209 0.14 -2.73 -15.70
C ILE A 209 -0.52 -1.43 -16.20
N ALA A 210 -0.12 -0.98 -17.40
CA ALA A 210 -0.69 0.21 -18.00
C ALA A 210 -2.16 0.01 -18.38
N ILE A 211 -2.53 -1.18 -18.87
CA ILE A 211 -3.93 -1.54 -19.16
C ILE A 211 -4.78 -1.49 -17.88
N VAL A 212 -4.31 -2.10 -16.79
CA VAL A 212 -5.01 -2.08 -15.50
C VAL A 212 -5.16 -0.66 -14.97
N THR A 213 -4.10 0.15 -15.05
CA THR A 213 -4.12 1.55 -14.60
C THR A 213 -5.12 2.38 -15.41
N GLN A 214 -5.14 2.22 -16.74
CA GLN A 214 -6.08 2.89 -17.63
C GLN A 214 -7.53 2.45 -17.35
N ALA A 215 -7.75 1.15 -17.11
CA ALA A 215 -9.05 0.62 -16.75
C ALA A 215 -9.55 1.18 -15.41
N GLN A 216 -8.67 1.29 -14.40
CA GLN A 216 -8.99 1.91 -13.12
C GLN A 216 -9.41 3.37 -13.28
N GLN A 217 -8.67 4.17 -14.06
CA GLN A 217 -9.04 5.55 -14.35
C GLN A 217 -10.41 5.62 -15.03
N ASN A 218 -10.63 4.85 -16.10
CA ASN A 218 -11.90 4.86 -16.82
C ASN A 218 -13.09 4.50 -15.91
N LEU A 219 -12.90 3.59 -14.95
CA LEU A 219 -13.91 3.27 -13.95
C LEU A 219 -14.22 4.48 -13.04
N MET A 220 -13.20 5.21 -12.59
CA MET A 220 -13.39 6.43 -11.80
C MET A 220 -14.20 7.48 -12.57
N PHE A 221 -13.92 7.67 -13.86
CA PHE A 221 -14.72 8.58 -14.71
C PHE A 221 -16.17 8.12 -14.87
N ALA A 222 -16.39 6.82 -15.04
CA ALA A 222 -17.74 6.25 -15.17
C ALA A 222 -18.56 6.41 -13.89
N VAL A 223 -17.97 6.09 -12.73
CA VAL A 223 -18.61 6.27 -11.41
C VAL A 223 -18.79 7.75 -11.11
N GLY A 224 -17.83 8.58 -11.51
CA GLY A 224 -17.86 10.04 -11.36
C GLY A 224 -19.13 10.71 -11.91
N ALA A 225 -19.69 10.18 -13.00
CA ALA A 225 -20.91 10.67 -13.64
C ALA A 225 -22.21 10.28 -12.93
N MET A 226 -22.17 9.41 -11.93
CA MET A 226 -23.34 8.96 -11.16
C MET A 226 -23.71 9.93 -10.03
N THR A 227 -24.94 9.81 -9.50
CA THR A 227 -25.39 10.64 -8.36
C THR A 227 -24.69 10.20 -7.06
N PRO A 228 -24.59 11.09 -6.05
CA PRO A 228 -23.98 10.75 -4.75
C PRO A 228 -24.60 9.51 -4.09
N GLU A 229 -25.93 9.36 -4.15
CA GLU A 229 -26.63 8.23 -3.54
C GLU A 229 -26.32 6.89 -4.23
N GLN A 230 -26.15 6.91 -5.56
CA GLN A 230 -25.74 5.73 -6.31
C GLN A 230 -24.30 5.34 -5.97
N LYS A 231 -23.41 6.33 -5.82
CA LYS A 231 -22.02 6.12 -5.44
C LYS A 231 -21.90 5.48 -4.05
N GLU A 232 -22.62 6.03 -3.08
CA GLU A 232 -22.63 5.50 -1.71
C GLU A 232 -23.24 4.10 -1.63
N GLY A 233 -24.31 3.83 -2.39
CA GLY A 233 -25.01 2.55 -2.39
C GLY A 233 -24.27 1.39 -3.07
N MET A 234 -23.31 1.68 -3.95
CA MET A 234 -22.46 0.66 -4.61
C MET A 234 -21.18 0.34 -3.83
N SER A 235 -20.82 1.14 -2.84
CA SER A 235 -19.61 0.97 -2.05
C SER A 235 -19.87 0.19 -0.75
N HIS A 236 -18.83 -0.11 0.02
CA HIS A 236 -18.95 -0.92 1.23
C HIS A 236 -19.79 -0.23 2.29
N GLN A 237 -20.65 -0.99 2.96
CA GLN A 237 -21.44 -0.51 4.10
C GLN A 237 -20.69 -0.68 5.42
N LEU A 238 -21.08 0.07 6.45
CA LEU A 238 -20.34 0.15 7.71
C LEU A 238 -20.32 -1.19 8.45
N ASP A 239 -21.45 -1.87 8.49
CA ASP A 239 -21.67 -3.15 9.16
C ASP A 239 -20.95 -4.32 8.47
N GLU A 240 -20.80 -4.25 7.15
CA GLU A 240 -20.01 -5.21 6.37
C GLU A 240 -18.50 -4.96 6.53
N PHE A 241 -18.10 -3.70 6.59
CA PHE A 241 -16.70 -3.28 6.64
C PHE A 241 -16.09 -3.38 8.05
N VAL A 242 -16.84 -2.96 9.08
CA VAL A 242 -16.39 -2.91 10.48
C VAL A 242 -17.08 -4.00 11.30
N LEU A 243 -16.38 -5.11 11.55
CA LEU A 243 -16.94 -6.23 12.30
C LEU A 243 -16.99 -5.99 13.81
N LYS A 244 -15.95 -5.35 14.36
CA LYS A 244 -15.85 -5.03 15.79
C LYS A 244 -15.07 -3.73 16.00
N CYS A 245 -15.49 -2.94 16.98
CA CYS A 245 -14.79 -1.75 17.42
C CYS A 245 -14.77 -1.69 18.95
N SER A 246 -13.63 -1.33 19.51
CA SER A 246 -13.49 -0.97 20.90
C SER A 246 -12.62 0.28 21.05
N PHE A 247 -13.02 1.19 21.93
CA PHE A 247 -12.27 2.38 22.29
C PHE A 247 -12.31 2.56 23.81
N ASN A 248 -11.19 2.88 24.45
CA ASN A 248 -11.11 2.99 25.93
C ASN A 248 -11.69 1.77 26.67
N GLN A 249 -11.48 0.55 26.15
CA GLN A 249 -12.00 -0.72 26.69
C GLN A 249 -13.54 -0.83 26.71
N ARG A 250 -14.25 0.02 25.97
CA ARG A 250 -15.70 -0.06 25.75
C ARG A 250 -15.96 -0.37 24.29
N ASP A 251 -17.06 -1.06 24.01
CA ASP A 251 -17.50 -1.28 22.64
C ASP A 251 -18.00 0.05 22.05
N CYS A 252 -17.66 0.31 20.79
CA CYS A 252 -18.08 1.53 20.10
C CYS A 252 -19.55 1.42 19.65
N ASP A 253 -20.25 2.54 19.59
CA ASP A 253 -21.57 2.64 18.97
C ASP A 253 -21.42 2.95 17.49
N MET A 254 -21.67 1.96 16.61
CA MET A 254 -21.44 2.08 15.17
C MET A 254 -22.17 3.26 14.53
N GLN A 255 -23.35 3.63 15.03
CA GLN A 255 -24.16 4.70 14.43
C GLN A 255 -23.73 6.09 14.88
N LYS A 256 -23.12 6.21 16.07
CA LYS A 256 -22.77 7.52 16.66
C LYS A 256 -21.29 7.84 16.55
N ASP A 257 -20.44 6.83 16.61
CA ASP A 257 -18.99 7.01 16.68
C ASP A 257 -18.36 7.11 15.29
N PHE A 258 -19.04 6.64 14.25
CA PHE A 258 -18.58 6.68 12.86
C PHE A 258 -19.42 7.62 12.01
N THR A 259 -18.75 8.38 11.15
CA THR A 259 -19.38 9.19 10.11
C THR A 259 -18.90 8.78 8.73
N LEU A 260 -19.82 8.65 7.78
CA LEU A 260 -19.52 8.37 6.38
C LEU A 260 -18.88 9.59 5.72
N TYR A 261 -17.77 9.37 5.03
CA TYR A 261 -17.11 10.31 4.14
C TYR A 261 -16.85 9.60 2.81
N TYR A 262 -17.42 10.09 1.73
CA TYR A 262 -17.21 9.50 0.41
C TYR A 262 -15.93 10.08 -0.22
N ASP A 263 -14.97 9.21 -0.53
CA ASP A 263 -13.77 9.55 -1.30
C ASP A 263 -13.92 9.11 -2.75
N ASN A 264 -13.55 9.96 -3.69
CA ASN A 264 -13.74 9.67 -5.13
C ASN A 264 -12.80 8.57 -5.65
N THR A 265 -11.72 8.25 -4.92
CA THR A 265 -10.75 7.20 -5.30
C THR A 265 -11.05 5.88 -4.59
N TYR A 266 -11.38 5.93 -3.30
CA TYR A 266 -11.56 4.74 -2.46
C TYR A 266 -13.02 4.38 -2.12
N GLY A 267 -13.98 5.25 -2.45
CA GLY A 267 -15.39 5.05 -2.13
C GLY A 267 -15.74 5.43 -0.68
N ASN A 268 -16.62 4.66 -0.04
CA ASN A 268 -17.07 4.91 1.32
C ASN A 268 -15.92 4.75 2.32
N CYS A 269 -15.55 5.85 2.96
CA CYS A 269 -14.64 5.89 4.09
C CYS A 269 -15.41 6.17 5.38
N TYR A 270 -15.02 5.54 6.49
CA TYR A 270 -15.65 5.74 7.79
C TYR A 270 -14.68 6.42 8.75
N THR A 271 -15.04 7.64 9.17
CA THR A 271 -14.24 8.43 10.11
C THR A 271 -14.72 8.18 11.52
N PHE A 272 -13.85 7.67 12.38
CA PHE A 272 -14.11 7.53 13.81
C PHE A 272 -13.92 8.89 14.50
N ASN A 273 -14.72 9.15 15.55
CA ASN A 273 -14.55 10.27 16.46
C ASN A 273 -14.80 11.68 15.88
N ASN A 274 -15.82 11.82 15.03
CA ASN A 274 -16.33 13.17 14.72
C ASN A 274 -17.10 13.76 15.93
N GLY A 275 -17.55 12.93 16.87
CA GLY A 275 -18.35 13.29 18.05
C GLY A 275 -17.58 13.76 19.30
N GLY A 276 -16.24 13.70 19.34
CA GLY A 276 -15.44 14.27 20.45
C GLY A 276 -15.08 13.30 21.60
N ALA A 277 -14.98 12.01 21.33
CA ALA A 277 -14.34 11.04 22.21
C ALA A 277 -12.86 11.44 22.49
N SER A 278 -12.45 11.33 23.76
CA SER A 278 -11.09 11.64 24.19
C SER A 278 -10.42 10.42 24.80
N SER A 279 -9.09 10.33 24.67
CA SER A 279 -8.30 9.31 25.36
C SER A 279 -7.73 9.90 26.65
N HIS A 280 -7.86 9.17 27.75
CA HIS A 280 -7.32 9.56 29.05
C HIS A 280 -6.02 8.82 29.40
N ARG A 281 -5.64 7.79 28.63
CA ARG A 281 -4.48 6.94 28.89
C ARG A 281 -3.77 6.58 27.59
N ALA A 282 -2.45 6.68 27.60
CA ALA A 282 -1.61 6.18 26.52
C ALA A 282 -1.62 4.63 26.47
N GLY A 283 -1.32 4.10 25.29
CA GLY A 283 -1.13 2.66 25.06
C GLY A 283 -2.25 1.95 24.31
N ALA A 284 -1.89 0.86 23.64
CA ALA A 284 -2.75 0.11 22.71
C ALA A 284 -4.07 -0.41 23.30
N ASN A 285 -4.10 -0.70 24.61
CA ASN A 285 -5.31 -1.21 25.27
C ASN A 285 -6.39 -0.13 25.49
N TYR A 286 -5.99 1.14 25.52
CA TYR A 286 -6.91 2.28 25.72
C TYR A 286 -7.19 3.02 24.41
N GLY A 287 -6.45 2.73 23.34
CA GLY A 287 -6.69 3.27 22.02
C GLY A 287 -7.92 2.69 21.31
N LEU A 288 -8.02 3.02 20.03
CA LEU A 288 -9.01 2.50 19.12
C LEU A 288 -8.54 1.15 18.58
N ARG A 289 -9.37 0.12 18.76
CA ARG A 289 -9.12 -1.23 18.28
C ARG A 289 -10.27 -1.68 17.40
N ILE A 290 -10.00 -1.87 16.11
CA ILE A 290 -11.03 -2.14 15.10
C ILE A 290 -10.66 -3.40 14.30
N LEU A 291 -11.63 -4.30 14.13
CA LEU A 291 -11.53 -5.44 13.24
C LEU A 291 -12.26 -5.10 11.94
N LEU A 292 -11.50 -4.99 10.84
CA LEU A 292 -12.03 -4.70 9.51
C LEU A 292 -12.08 -5.96 8.63
N TYR A 293 -13.02 -6.00 7.70
CA TYR A 293 -13.21 -7.08 6.73
C TYR A 293 -13.35 -6.52 5.32
N ALA A 294 -12.49 -6.97 4.40
CA ALA A 294 -12.41 -6.43 3.04
C ALA A 294 -13.12 -7.31 1.99
N ASN A 295 -13.37 -8.59 2.30
CA ASN A 295 -13.88 -9.58 1.36
C ASN A 295 -13.14 -9.64 0.01
N VAL A 296 -11.96 -10.26 -0.04
CA VAL A 296 -11.07 -10.27 -1.21
C VAL A 296 -11.73 -10.83 -2.48
N SER A 297 -12.74 -11.69 -2.33
CA SER A 297 -13.46 -12.27 -3.47
C SER A 297 -14.30 -11.26 -4.27
N GLU A 298 -14.62 -10.10 -3.68
CA GLU A 298 -15.41 -9.03 -4.32
C GLU A 298 -14.52 -7.91 -4.89
N TYR A 299 -13.21 -8.00 -4.72
CA TYR A 299 -12.28 -7.01 -5.26
C TYR A 299 -12.36 -6.98 -6.79
N LEU A 300 -12.25 -5.77 -7.34
CA LEU A 300 -12.18 -5.59 -8.77
C LEU A 300 -10.85 -6.17 -9.30
N PRO A 301 -10.83 -6.75 -10.51
CA PRO A 301 -9.60 -7.20 -11.14
C PRO A 301 -8.57 -6.09 -11.37
N THR A 302 -9.00 -4.82 -11.27
CA THR A 302 -8.15 -3.63 -11.36
C THR A 302 -7.47 -3.27 -10.04
N SER A 303 -7.88 -3.86 -8.91
CA SER A 303 -7.27 -3.63 -7.61
C SER A 303 -5.93 -4.38 -7.50
N ASP A 304 -4.86 -3.64 -7.27
CA ASP A 304 -3.48 -4.15 -7.21
C ASP A 304 -3.13 -4.80 -5.86
N ALA A 305 -3.65 -4.25 -4.76
CA ALA A 305 -3.32 -4.64 -3.40
C ALA A 305 -4.56 -4.87 -2.54
N VAL A 306 -4.44 -5.84 -1.62
CA VAL A 306 -5.47 -6.17 -0.63
C VAL A 306 -5.08 -5.60 0.72
N GLY A 307 -6.00 -4.87 1.34
CA GLY A 307 -5.81 -4.26 2.65
C GLY A 307 -6.70 -3.05 2.84
N PHE A 308 -6.44 -2.33 3.92
CA PHE A 308 -7.18 -1.14 4.31
C PHE A 308 -6.27 0.08 4.26
N ARG A 309 -6.80 1.24 3.86
CA ARG A 309 -6.13 2.54 3.95
C ARG A 309 -6.65 3.29 5.16
N ILE A 310 -5.74 3.82 5.97
CA ILE A 310 -6.06 4.50 7.23
C ILE A 310 -5.37 5.85 7.24
N THR A 311 -6.11 6.91 7.50
CA THR A 311 -5.59 8.26 7.69
C THR A 311 -5.82 8.70 9.12
N VAL A 312 -4.80 9.31 9.73
CA VAL A 312 -4.92 9.99 11.02
C VAL A 312 -4.84 11.48 10.75
N HIS A 313 -5.93 12.19 11.01
CA HIS A 313 -6.04 13.61 10.72
C HIS A 313 -6.79 14.34 11.84
N ASP A 314 -6.72 15.67 11.82
CA ASP A 314 -7.50 16.49 12.74
C ASP A 314 -8.97 16.55 12.32
N LYS A 315 -9.86 16.79 13.28
CA LYS A 315 -11.31 16.69 13.11
C LYS A 315 -11.85 17.56 11.97
N HIS A 316 -11.30 18.74 11.79
CA HIS A 316 -11.78 19.72 10.80
C HIS A 316 -10.91 19.76 9.53
N ILE A 317 -10.03 18.78 9.32
CA ILE A 317 -9.19 18.67 8.12
C ILE A 317 -9.68 17.53 7.25
N VAL A 318 -9.68 17.74 5.92
CA VAL A 318 -10.07 16.72 4.93
C VAL A 318 -9.13 15.52 5.03
N PRO A 319 -9.64 14.29 5.16
CA PRO A 319 -8.83 13.09 5.04
C PRO A 319 -8.44 12.85 3.57
N PHE A 320 -7.13 12.80 3.29
CA PHE A 320 -6.60 12.42 1.97
C PHE A 320 -5.93 11.03 2.04
N PRO A 321 -6.68 9.93 1.84
CA PRO A 321 -6.14 8.57 1.95
C PRO A 321 -5.12 8.19 0.88
N ASP A 322 -5.16 8.86 -0.28
CA ASP A 322 -4.19 8.70 -1.36
C ASP A 322 -2.83 9.35 -1.02
N ALA A 323 -2.83 10.53 -0.39
CA ALA A 323 -1.61 11.28 -0.06
C ALA A 323 -1.02 10.92 1.31
N PHE A 324 -1.87 10.80 2.34
CA PHE A 324 -1.47 10.64 3.75
C PHE A 324 -1.95 9.33 4.38
N GLY A 325 -2.44 8.37 3.58
CA GLY A 325 -2.97 7.11 4.06
C GLY A 325 -1.90 6.03 4.29
N TYR A 326 -1.93 5.42 5.46
CA TYR A 326 -1.15 4.24 5.81
C TYR A 326 -1.86 2.95 5.40
N SER A 327 -1.11 1.97 4.90
CA SER A 327 -1.66 0.66 4.52
C SER A 327 -1.68 -0.29 5.71
N ALA A 328 -2.79 -1.00 5.89
CA ALA A 328 -2.97 -2.10 6.83
C ALA A 328 -3.26 -3.40 6.05
N PRO A 329 -2.30 -4.35 5.97
CA PRO A 329 -2.50 -5.60 5.24
C PRO A 329 -3.46 -6.55 5.97
N THR A 330 -4.19 -7.37 5.22
CA THR A 330 -5.02 -8.44 5.79
C THR A 330 -4.15 -9.55 6.38
N GLY A 331 -4.65 -10.23 7.41
CA GLY A 331 -3.93 -11.28 8.12
C GLY A 331 -2.88 -10.77 9.12
N PHE A 332 -2.91 -9.48 9.42
CA PHE A 332 -2.04 -8.85 10.41
C PHE A 332 -2.84 -8.05 11.43
N MET A 333 -2.23 -7.93 12.61
CA MET A 333 -2.59 -6.96 13.62
C MET A 333 -1.64 -5.77 13.45
N SER A 334 -2.13 -4.71 12.81
CA SER A 334 -1.39 -3.47 12.55
C SER A 334 -1.61 -2.48 13.69
N SER A 335 -0.52 -1.98 14.24
CA SER A 335 -0.48 -1.10 15.39
C SER A 335 0.16 0.23 14.99
N TYR A 336 -0.59 1.31 15.16
CA TYR A 336 -0.24 2.67 14.81
C TYR A 336 -0.10 3.49 16.10
N GLY A 337 1.14 3.82 16.46
CA GLY A 337 1.44 4.71 17.58
C GLY A 337 1.42 6.15 17.11
N VAL A 338 0.60 6.99 17.72
CA VAL A 338 0.38 8.37 17.30
C VAL A 338 1.00 9.34 18.30
N ARG A 339 1.67 10.39 17.77
CA ARG A 339 2.16 11.55 18.52
C ARG A 339 1.62 12.83 17.90
N MET A 340 1.09 13.71 18.72
CA MET A 340 0.52 14.99 18.25
C MET A 340 1.60 16.08 18.25
N LYS A 341 1.67 16.82 17.15
CA LYS A 341 2.52 18.02 16.98
C LYS A 341 1.66 19.18 16.50
N GLN A 342 1.78 20.32 17.16
CA GLN A 342 1.04 21.53 16.82
C GLN A 342 1.99 22.61 16.32
N PHE A 343 1.69 23.19 15.17
CA PHE A 343 2.43 24.30 14.57
C PHE A 343 1.58 25.56 14.62
N ILE A 344 2.12 26.62 15.21
CA ILE A 344 1.51 27.94 15.27
C ILE A 344 2.47 28.92 14.61
N ARG A 345 2.12 29.36 13.41
CA ARG A 345 2.92 30.25 12.56
C ARG A 345 2.38 31.67 12.61
N LEU A 346 3.27 32.65 12.46
CA LEU A 346 2.87 34.05 12.42
C LEU A 346 2.27 34.43 11.07
N THR A 347 1.23 35.26 11.12
CA THR A 347 0.64 35.90 9.95
C THR A 347 1.52 37.06 9.44
N ALA A 348 1.14 37.64 8.31
CA ALA A 348 1.78 38.85 7.81
C ALA A 348 1.72 39.96 8.89
N PRO A 349 2.79 40.74 9.13
CA PRO A 349 4.00 40.90 8.30
C PRO A 349 5.16 39.92 8.57
N HIS A 350 5.09 39.07 9.60
CA HIS A 350 6.21 38.19 9.98
C HIS A 350 6.27 36.89 9.19
N GLY A 351 5.12 36.39 8.73
CA GLY A 351 5.02 35.18 7.91
C GLY A 351 3.94 35.32 6.83
N HIS A 352 3.89 34.34 5.93
CA HIS A 352 2.89 34.30 4.85
C HIS A 352 1.86 33.18 5.06
N CYS A 353 1.59 32.80 6.31
CA CYS A 353 0.61 31.76 6.58
C CYS A 353 -0.81 32.20 6.23
N ARG A 354 -1.67 31.25 5.85
CA ARG A 354 -3.05 31.52 5.47
C ARG A 354 -4.02 30.98 6.51
N LYS A 355 -4.93 31.84 6.99
CA LYS A 355 -6.15 31.41 7.68
C LYS A 355 -7.27 31.39 6.63
N GLY A 356 -7.77 30.21 6.30
CA GLY A 356 -8.74 30.04 5.22
C GLY A 356 -9.57 28.78 5.40
N GLY A 357 -10.39 28.46 4.40
CA GLY A 357 -11.23 27.27 4.36
C GLY A 357 -12.45 27.53 3.49
N GLU A 358 -13.63 27.13 3.95
CA GLU A 358 -14.92 27.31 3.27
C GLU A 358 -15.25 28.74 2.82
N MET A 359 -14.63 29.75 3.44
CA MET A 359 -14.82 31.16 3.09
C MET A 359 -14.22 31.55 1.73
N ASP A 360 -13.31 30.74 1.15
CA ASP A 360 -12.80 30.98 -0.21
C ASP A 360 -13.77 30.38 -1.24
N PRO A 361 -14.32 31.17 -2.17
CA PRO A 361 -15.25 30.67 -3.19
C PRO A 361 -14.63 29.61 -4.11
N ASN A 362 -13.30 29.54 -4.22
CA ASN A 362 -12.60 28.53 -5.03
C ASN A 362 -12.37 27.21 -4.28
N PHE A 363 -12.68 27.12 -2.99
CA PHE A 363 -12.42 25.93 -2.18
C PHE A 363 -13.49 24.85 -2.41
N ILE A 364 -13.07 23.67 -2.87
CA ILE A 364 -14.00 22.59 -3.26
C ILE A 364 -14.45 21.70 -2.09
N TYR A 365 -13.71 21.71 -0.97
CA TYR A 365 -13.94 20.83 0.18
C TYR A 365 -14.76 21.51 1.30
N LYS A 366 -16.08 21.65 1.11
CA LYS A 366 -16.95 22.34 2.07
C LYS A 366 -17.02 21.62 3.43
N GLY A 367 -17.18 22.37 4.52
CA GLY A 367 -17.23 21.84 5.88
C GLY A 367 -15.87 21.52 6.51
N PHE A 368 -14.77 21.77 5.79
CA PHE A 368 -13.41 21.57 6.27
C PHE A 368 -12.59 22.86 6.28
N ASN A 369 -11.58 22.88 7.14
CA ASN A 369 -10.59 23.94 7.24
C ASN A 369 -9.56 23.83 6.11
N TYR A 370 -8.88 24.93 5.87
CA TYR A 370 -7.82 25.00 4.88
C TYR A 370 -6.66 24.06 5.20
N SER A 371 -6.25 23.28 4.19
CA SER A 371 -5.00 22.55 4.15
C SER A 371 -4.29 22.83 2.84
N VAL A 372 -2.97 22.64 2.83
CA VAL A 372 -2.14 22.87 1.63
C VAL A 372 -2.57 21.95 0.49
N GLU A 373 -2.82 20.67 0.79
CA GLU A 373 -3.27 19.68 -0.19
C GLU A 373 -4.65 20.02 -0.77
N ALA A 374 -5.60 20.42 0.08
CA ALA A 374 -6.92 20.86 -0.38
C ALA A 374 -6.83 22.09 -1.30
N CYS A 375 -5.89 23.00 -1.04
CA CYS A 375 -5.63 24.16 -1.89
C CYS A 375 -5.11 23.77 -3.28
N HIS A 376 -4.11 22.87 -3.35
CA HIS A 376 -3.56 22.40 -4.62
C HIS A 376 -4.63 21.69 -5.47
N ARG A 377 -5.43 20.82 -4.87
CA ARG A 377 -6.53 20.13 -5.56
C ARG A 377 -7.64 21.08 -6.01
N SER A 378 -8.02 22.03 -5.16
CA SER A 378 -9.00 23.08 -5.52
C SER A 378 -8.52 23.90 -6.71
N CYS A 379 -7.23 24.25 -6.75
CA CYS A 379 -6.67 25.01 -7.85
C CYS A 379 -6.57 24.18 -9.14
N ALA A 380 -6.09 22.93 -9.05
CA ALA A 380 -6.03 22.02 -10.20
C ALA A 380 -7.43 21.86 -10.82
N GLN A 381 -8.45 21.62 -9.98
CA GLN A 381 -9.82 21.52 -10.43
C GLN A 381 -10.29 22.81 -11.10
N LYS A 382 -9.97 23.98 -10.53
CA LYS A 382 -10.32 25.27 -11.15
C LYS A 382 -9.73 25.43 -12.56
N VAL A 383 -8.45 25.14 -12.74
CA VAL A 383 -7.80 25.23 -14.06
C VAL A 383 -8.44 24.28 -15.06
N ILE A 384 -8.73 23.05 -14.64
CA ILE A 384 -9.41 22.05 -15.47
C ILE A 384 -10.81 22.54 -15.88
N MET A 385 -11.58 23.06 -14.94
CA MET A 385 -12.91 23.62 -15.19
C MET A 385 -12.86 24.81 -16.16
N ASP A 386 -11.85 25.67 -16.04
CA ASP A 386 -11.66 26.83 -16.92
C ASP A 386 -11.27 26.42 -18.35
N MET A 387 -10.42 25.40 -18.51
CA MET A 387 -9.95 24.90 -19.81
C MET A 387 -10.97 24.00 -20.52
N CYS A 388 -11.50 23.00 -19.81
CA CYS A 388 -12.28 21.90 -20.41
C CYS A 388 -13.79 22.05 -20.23
N LYS A 389 -14.26 23.02 -19.44
CA LYS A 389 -15.70 23.27 -19.13
C LYS A 389 -16.43 22.08 -18.46
N CYS A 390 -15.67 21.12 -17.93
CA CYS A 390 -16.14 20.02 -17.11
C CYS A 390 -15.16 19.81 -15.94
N GLY A 391 -15.64 19.23 -14.84
CA GLY A 391 -14.80 18.94 -13.67
C GLY A 391 -14.18 17.55 -13.74
N ASP A 392 -12.93 17.43 -13.29
CA ASP A 392 -12.29 16.12 -13.09
C ASP A 392 -13.04 15.35 -11.99
N PRO A 393 -13.56 14.14 -12.26
CA PRO A 393 -14.26 13.34 -11.26
C PRO A 393 -13.39 12.81 -10.13
N MET A 394 -12.05 12.90 -10.23
CA MET A 394 -11.14 12.57 -9.12
C MET A 394 -11.26 13.56 -7.96
N PHE A 395 -11.70 14.80 -8.24
CA PHE A 395 -11.92 15.82 -7.23
C PHE A 395 -13.42 16.09 -7.03
N PRO A 396 -13.84 16.59 -5.85
CA PRO A 396 -15.19 17.08 -5.66
C PRO A 396 -15.55 18.17 -6.67
N ILE A 397 -16.73 18.07 -7.28
CA ILE A 397 -17.21 19.02 -8.28
C ILE A 397 -18.21 19.98 -7.61
N PRO A 398 -17.97 21.31 -7.62
CA PRO A 398 -18.88 22.26 -7.01
C PRO A 398 -20.25 22.34 -7.72
N GLU A 399 -21.33 22.02 -7.00
CA GLU A 399 -22.70 22.05 -7.54
C GLU A 399 -23.15 23.45 -8.01
N ARG A 400 -22.63 24.52 -7.39
CA ARG A 400 -23.06 25.91 -7.65
C ARG A 400 -22.84 26.38 -9.08
N ALA A 401 -21.99 25.71 -9.85
CA ALA A 401 -21.64 26.12 -11.22
C ALA A 401 -22.49 25.42 -12.30
N GLY A 402 -23.43 24.54 -11.94
CA GLY A 402 -24.12 23.68 -12.92
C GLY A 402 -23.14 22.81 -13.72
N MET A 403 -21.94 22.60 -13.18
CA MET A 403 -20.85 21.95 -13.87
C MET A 403 -20.91 20.46 -13.65
N ARG A 404 -20.83 19.70 -14.74
CA ARG A 404 -20.86 18.23 -14.73
C ARG A 404 -19.45 17.65 -14.66
N ALA A 405 -19.40 16.41 -14.18
CA ALA A 405 -18.26 15.54 -14.38
C ALA A 405 -17.92 15.39 -15.87
N CYS A 406 -16.63 15.37 -16.21
CA CYS A 406 -16.18 14.99 -17.53
C CYS A 406 -16.56 13.52 -17.80
N GLN A 407 -17.07 13.23 -18.99
CA GLN A 407 -17.59 11.91 -19.35
C GLN A 407 -16.46 10.99 -19.82
N ALA A 408 -16.47 9.74 -19.36
CA ALA A 408 -15.52 8.71 -19.80
C ALA A 408 -15.59 8.42 -21.31
N THR A 409 -16.79 8.56 -21.90
CA THR A 409 -17.09 8.21 -23.29
C THR A 409 -16.80 9.32 -24.29
N ASN A 410 -16.50 10.54 -23.83
CA ASN A 410 -16.22 11.67 -24.72
C ASN A 410 -14.71 11.84 -24.92
N ALA A 411 -14.22 11.57 -26.13
CA ALA A 411 -12.81 11.64 -26.46
C ALA A 411 -12.24 13.08 -26.34
N GLU A 412 -13.01 14.10 -26.72
CA GLU A 412 -12.55 15.50 -26.66
C GLU A 412 -12.31 15.96 -25.22
N GLU A 413 -13.20 15.56 -24.30
CA GLU A 413 -13.06 15.86 -22.86
C GLU A 413 -11.86 15.13 -22.26
N ARG A 414 -11.63 13.87 -22.64
CA ARG A 414 -10.48 13.07 -22.19
C ARG A 414 -9.16 13.64 -22.69
N ASP A 415 -9.11 14.06 -23.96
CA ASP A 415 -7.94 14.71 -24.54
C ASP A 415 -7.67 16.07 -23.89
N CYS A 416 -8.72 16.85 -23.61
CA CYS A 416 -8.58 18.11 -22.88
C CYS A 416 -8.04 17.90 -21.47
N LEU A 417 -8.57 16.93 -20.72
CA LEU A 417 -8.08 16.59 -19.38
C LEU A 417 -6.61 16.14 -19.40
N ARG A 418 -6.22 15.32 -20.37
CA ARG A 418 -4.82 14.91 -20.55
C ARG A 418 -3.93 16.13 -20.79
N ASN A 419 -4.34 17.03 -21.68
CA ASN A 419 -3.59 18.25 -21.97
C ASN A 419 -3.53 19.20 -20.76
N ALA A 420 -4.62 19.35 -20.02
CA ALA A 420 -4.68 20.16 -18.80
C ALA A 420 -3.78 19.59 -17.70
N THR A 421 -3.75 18.27 -17.54
CA THR A 421 -2.87 17.58 -16.59
C THR A 421 -1.40 17.77 -16.96
N LEU A 422 -1.05 17.65 -18.25
CA LEU A 422 0.30 17.93 -18.74
C LEU A 422 0.69 19.40 -18.51
N TYR A 423 -0.21 20.34 -18.81
CA TYR A 423 0.01 21.76 -18.56
C TYR A 423 0.25 22.05 -17.09
N LEU A 424 -0.59 21.51 -16.19
CA LEU A 424 -0.40 21.64 -14.74
C LEU A 424 0.96 21.08 -14.30
N GLY A 425 1.34 19.90 -14.82
CA GLY A 425 2.66 19.31 -14.55
C GLY A 425 3.83 20.18 -15.02
N GLU A 426 3.71 20.83 -16.17
CA GLU A 426 4.71 21.78 -16.65
C GLU A 426 4.80 23.04 -15.79
N VAL A 427 3.67 23.62 -15.39
CA VAL A 427 3.62 24.80 -14.52
C VAL A 427 4.26 24.50 -13.17
N TYR A 428 3.96 23.35 -12.57
CA TYR A 428 4.55 22.94 -11.29
C TYR A 428 6.08 22.71 -11.35
N THR A 429 6.63 22.37 -12.52
CA THR A 429 8.06 22.05 -12.67
C THR A 429 8.89 23.22 -13.18
N LYS A 430 8.35 24.07 -14.05
CA LYS A 430 9.10 25.16 -14.70
C LYS A 430 8.89 26.52 -14.04
N ASP A 431 7.67 26.84 -13.60
CA ASP A 431 7.35 28.16 -13.05
C ASP A 431 7.56 28.16 -11.53
N LYS A 432 8.57 28.91 -11.07
CA LYS A 432 8.84 29.11 -9.63
C LYS A 432 7.69 29.79 -8.89
N GLU A 433 6.77 30.41 -9.61
CA GLU A 433 5.65 31.19 -9.07
C GLU A 433 4.36 30.36 -8.90
N GLY A 434 4.34 29.10 -9.35
CA GLY A 434 3.17 28.22 -9.25
C GLY A 434 2.02 28.64 -10.19
N ILE A 435 0.83 28.08 -9.97
CA ILE A 435 -0.34 28.38 -10.81
C ILE A 435 -0.78 29.84 -10.57
N PRO A 436 -0.88 30.68 -11.63
CA PRO A 436 -1.28 32.08 -11.50
C PRO A 436 -2.61 32.25 -10.76
N GLY A 437 -2.60 33.02 -9.66
CA GLY A 437 -3.79 33.25 -8.84
C GLY A 437 -4.09 32.16 -7.80
N CYS A 438 -3.23 31.15 -7.66
CA CYS A 438 -3.33 30.11 -6.64
C CYS A 438 -2.04 30.00 -5.82
N TYR A 439 -1.91 30.86 -4.80
CA TYR A 439 -0.83 30.79 -3.84
C TYR A 439 -1.25 29.96 -2.62
N CYS A 440 -0.76 28.73 -2.55
CA CYS A 440 -1.04 27.81 -1.45
C CYS A 440 0.06 27.91 -0.39
N HIS A 441 -0.15 28.77 0.61
CA HIS A 441 0.76 28.88 1.75
C HIS A 441 0.41 27.89 2.87
N GLN A 442 1.34 27.66 3.80
CA GLN A 442 1.05 26.81 4.96
C GLN A 442 -0.04 27.44 5.86
N PRO A 443 -0.91 26.63 6.49
CA PRO A 443 -1.86 27.13 7.47
C PRO A 443 -1.16 27.74 8.69
N CYS A 444 -1.78 28.77 9.27
CA CYS A 444 -1.23 29.42 10.46
C CYS A 444 -1.31 28.54 11.71
N GLU A 445 -2.35 27.73 11.82
CA GLU A 445 -2.56 26.77 12.89
C GLU A 445 -2.72 25.40 12.25
N GLU A 446 -1.83 24.48 12.59
CA GLU A 446 -1.78 23.15 11.99
C GLU A 446 -1.50 22.11 13.07
N THR A 447 -2.30 21.06 13.10
CA THR A 447 -2.10 19.90 13.98
C THR A 447 -1.75 18.70 13.13
N ASN A 448 -0.51 18.26 13.26
CA ASN A 448 0.02 17.10 12.55
C ASN A 448 0.19 15.92 13.51
N TYR A 449 -0.08 14.72 13.00
CA TYR A 449 0.05 13.48 13.74
C TYR A 449 1.21 12.67 13.16
N GLU A 450 2.26 12.48 13.95
CA GLU A 450 3.34 11.58 13.58
C GLU A 450 2.96 10.16 13.98
N VAL A 451 3.05 9.23 13.04
CA VAL A 451 2.61 7.84 13.22
C VAL A 451 3.78 6.88 13.10
N THR A 452 3.95 6.02 14.10
CA THR A 452 4.85 4.87 14.08
C THR A 452 4.06 3.61 13.73
N TYR A 453 4.66 2.71 12.95
CA TYR A 453 4.02 1.50 12.48
C TYR A 453 4.70 0.24 13.02
N SER A 454 3.89 -0.70 13.50
CA SER A 454 4.32 -2.06 13.80
C SER A 454 3.22 -3.05 13.46
N ALA A 455 3.58 -4.29 13.13
CA ALA A 455 2.59 -5.32 12.79
C ALA A 455 3.00 -6.70 13.30
N ALA A 456 2.00 -7.51 13.63
CA ALA A 456 2.17 -8.92 14.01
C ALA A 456 1.17 -9.79 13.23
N ARG A 457 1.51 -11.06 12.99
CA ARG A 457 0.59 -11.99 12.30
C ARG A 457 -0.69 -12.18 13.12
N TRP A 458 -1.85 -12.09 12.47
CA TRP A 458 -3.15 -12.29 13.10
C TRP A 458 -4.14 -12.99 12.15
N PRO A 459 -4.98 -13.92 12.63
CA PRO A 459 -5.01 -14.51 13.96
C PRO A 459 -3.88 -15.52 14.25
N SER A 460 -3.55 -15.64 15.54
CA SER A 460 -2.54 -16.59 16.06
C SER A 460 -2.99 -18.06 15.98
N GLY A 461 -4.31 -18.30 16.03
CA GLY A 461 -4.92 -19.64 16.01
C GLY A 461 -5.19 -20.25 17.40
N SER A 462 -4.64 -19.64 18.47
CA SER A 462 -4.90 -20.04 19.85
C SER A 462 -6.12 -19.33 20.46
N ALA A 463 -6.50 -18.18 19.92
CA ALA A 463 -7.63 -17.39 20.39
C ALA A 463 -8.86 -17.62 19.49
N LYS A 464 -10.06 -17.56 20.09
CA LYS A 464 -11.32 -17.53 19.36
C LYS A 464 -11.42 -16.23 18.55
N VAL A 465 -11.79 -16.32 17.28
CA VAL A 465 -11.93 -15.18 16.36
C VAL A 465 -13.34 -15.18 15.82
N MET A 466 -14.17 -14.22 16.23
CA MET A 466 -15.60 -14.19 15.88
C MET A 466 -16.25 -15.56 16.16
N ASP A 467 -16.73 -16.24 15.13
CA ASP A 467 -17.37 -17.54 15.22
C ASP A 467 -16.38 -18.72 15.07
N CYS A 468 -15.12 -18.45 14.72
CA CYS A 468 -14.09 -19.48 14.57
C CYS A 468 -13.56 -19.94 15.94
N ASN A 469 -13.64 -21.25 16.18
CA ASN A 469 -13.03 -21.87 17.35
C ASN A 469 -11.50 -22.03 17.19
N PRO A 470 -10.73 -22.05 18.30
CA PRO A 470 -9.30 -22.34 18.25
C PRO A 470 -9.00 -23.67 17.55
N GLY A 471 -8.06 -23.68 16.62
CA GLY A 471 -7.68 -24.88 15.84
C GLY A 471 -8.55 -25.20 14.62
N ASP A 472 -9.58 -24.39 14.32
CA ASP A 472 -10.29 -24.44 13.04
C ASP A 472 -9.50 -23.67 11.96
N PHE A 473 -8.58 -24.37 11.29
CA PHE A 473 -7.66 -23.76 10.34
C PHE A 473 -8.35 -23.13 9.14
N LEU A 474 -9.41 -23.75 8.61
CA LEU A 474 -10.12 -23.25 7.43
C LEU A 474 -10.86 -21.94 7.74
N CYS A 475 -11.55 -21.89 8.89
CA CYS A 475 -12.21 -20.68 9.36
C CYS A 475 -11.21 -19.54 9.64
N LEU A 476 -10.07 -19.86 10.28
CA LEU A 476 -9.02 -18.88 10.53
C LEU A 476 -8.36 -18.38 9.24
N GLU A 477 -8.22 -19.21 8.21
CA GLU A 477 -7.67 -18.82 6.92
C GLU A 477 -8.55 -17.80 6.20
N LYS A 478 -9.88 -17.92 6.32
CA LYS A 478 -10.83 -16.90 5.82
C LYS A 478 -10.50 -15.52 6.40
N TYR A 479 -10.33 -15.42 7.72
CA TYR A 479 -9.98 -14.15 8.36
C TYR A 479 -8.55 -13.70 8.06
N ARG A 480 -7.60 -14.63 7.86
CA ARG A 480 -6.24 -14.27 7.43
C ARG A 480 -6.21 -13.63 6.05
N LYS A 481 -7.03 -14.09 5.13
CA LYS A 481 -7.10 -13.56 3.76
C LYS A 481 -7.89 -12.25 3.71
N ASN A 482 -8.99 -12.17 4.45
CA ASN A 482 -9.98 -11.12 4.26
C ASN A 482 -10.04 -10.04 5.35
N ALA A 483 -9.46 -10.28 6.54
CA ALA A 483 -9.63 -9.38 7.68
C ALA A 483 -8.30 -8.82 8.19
N ALA A 484 -8.34 -7.64 8.81
CA ALA A 484 -7.21 -7.05 9.52
C ALA A 484 -7.65 -6.52 10.88
N MET A 485 -6.79 -6.71 11.89
CA MET A 485 -6.98 -6.12 13.22
C MET A 485 -6.14 -4.85 13.27
N ILE A 486 -6.76 -3.71 13.57
CA ILE A 486 -6.09 -2.41 13.64
C ILE A 486 -6.12 -1.91 15.07
N GLN A 487 -5.02 -1.32 15.51
CA GLN A 487 -4.87 -0.64 16.79
C GLN A 487 -4.27 0.74 16.54
N ILE A 488 -4.96 1.79 16.97
CA ILE A 488 -4.50 3.18 16.89
C ILE A 488 -4.51 3.73 18.30
N PHE A 489 -3.35 4.20 18.78
CA PHE A 489 -3.22 4.69 20.15
C PHE A 489 -2.19 5.78 20.27
N TYR A 490 -2.33 6.62 21.29
CA TYR A 490 -1.29 7.58 21.66
C TYR A 490 -0.13 6.84 22.32
N GLU A 491 1.10 7.06 21.82
CA GLU A 491 2.31 6.53 22.46
C GLU A 491 2.55 7.20 23.83
N GLU A 492 2.35 8.51 23.86
CA GLU A 492 2.43 9.36 25.04
C GLU A 492 1.28 10.39 24.97
N LEU A 493 0.83 10.89 26.12
CA LEU A 493 -0.26 11.89 26.21
C LEU A 493 0.25 13.34 26.20
N ASN A 494 1.54 13.55 26.00
CA ASN A 494 2.10 14.86 25.72
C ASN A 494 1.94 15.20 24.23
N TYR A 495 2.01 16.49 23.92
CA TYR A 495 2.09 16.98 22.56
C TYR A 495 3.19 18.02 22.49
N GLU A 496 3.82 18.15 21.33
CA GLU A 496 4.83 19.15 21.08
C GLU A 496 4.18 20.36 20.38
N THR A 497 4.37 21.56 20.92
CA THR A 497 3.94 22.79 20.26
C THR A 497 5.14 23.58 19.75
N LEU A 498 5.14 23.85 18.46
CA LEU A 498 6.11 24.67 17.74
C LEU A 498 5.43 26.00 17.41
N GLN A 499 5.69 27.02 18.23
CA GLN A 499 5.09 28.34 18.10
C GLN A 499 6.12 29.39 17.69
N GLU A 500 5.79 30.16 16.67
CA GLU A 500 6.51 31.37 16.29
C GLU A 500 5.98 32.56 17.09
N THR A 501 6.89 33.31 17.71
CA THR A 501 6.56 34.53 18.46
C THR A 501 7.38 35.71 17.93
N PRO A 502 6.78 36.91 17.75
CA PRO A 502 7.52 38.07 17.28
C PRO A 502 8.63 38.43 18.28
N ALA A 503 9.81 38.80 17.77
CA ALA A 503 10.94 39.15 18.61
C ALA A 503 10.75 40.48 19.36
N TYR A 504 9.95 41.38 18.79
CA TYR A 504 9.58 42.67 19.37
C TYR A 504 8.06 42.77 19.34
N THR A 505 7.44 43.05 20.49
CA THR A 505 6.03 43.43 20.56
C THR A 505 5.92 44.86 20.07
N GLU A 506 5.09 45.13 19.06
CA GLU A 506 4.81 46.51 18.63
C GLU A 506 4.30 47.31 19.83
N GLN A 507 5.00 48.40 20.17
CA GLN A 507 4.47 49.40 21.10
C GLN A 507 3.34 50.09 20.35
N SER A 508 2.10 49.79 20.71
CA SER A 508 0.93 50.50 20.21
C SER A 508 1.02 51.95 20.65
N ASP A 509 1.32 52.86 19.73
CA ASP A 509 1.15 54.30 19.87
C ASP A 509 -0.36 54.65 19.86
N ASP A 510 -1.09 54.15 20.86
CA ASP A 510 -2.49 54.48 21.13
C ASP A 510 -2.61 55.00 22.58
N GLU A 511 -1.94 56.12 22.87
CA GLU A 511 -2.39 57.03 23.92
C GLU A 511 -2.59 58.42 23.32
N GLN A 512 -3.86 58.65 22.98
CA GLN A 512 -4.44 59.95 22.71
C GLN A 512 -4.01 60.95 23.80
N SER A 513 -3.48 62.07 23.34
CA SER A 513 -3.23 63.27 24.11
C SER A 513 -4.46 63.69 24.92
N SER A 514 -4.51 63.32 26.20
CA SER A 514 -5.23 64.08 27.22
C SER A 514 -4.71 63.77 28.62
N SER A 515 -4.46 64.85 29.37
CA SER A 515 -4.26 64.94 30.83
C SER A 515 -3.02 64.29 31.47
N SER A 516 -2.06 65.17 31.79
CA SER A 516 -1.47 65.33 33.13
C SER A 516 -1.69 64.23 34.18
N SER A 517 -0.61 63.61 34.65
CA SER A 517 -0.27 63.33 36.08
C SER A 517 1.02 62.49 36.12
N SER A 518 2.09 62.99 36.72
CA SER A 518 2.57 62.63 38.06
C SER A 518 2.71 61.12 38.34
N GLU A 519 3.96 60.74 38.63
CA GLU A 519 4.38 59.71 39.57
C GLU A 519 4.13 58.21 39.27
N THR A 520 5.21 57.58 38.80
CA THR A 520 5.80 56.32 39.30
C THR A 520 4.92 55.09 39.49
N SER A 521 5.17 54.05 38.69
CA SER A 521 5.64 52.74 39.18
C SER A 521 6.15 51.89 38.00
N GLY A 522 7.27 51.20 38.19
CA GLY A 522 8.12 50.70 37.11
C GLY A 522 7.65 49.44 36.39
N THR A 523 8.23 49.17 35.22
CA THR A 523 8.69 47.84 34.78
C THR A 523 9.47 47.92 33.45
N VAL A 524 10.45 47.01 33.35
CA VAL A 524 11.14 46.46 32.16
C VAL A 524 11.74 47.45 31.16
N ALA A 525 13.07 47.51 31.15
CA ALA A 525 13.90 48.32 30.26
C ALA A 525 13.59 48.08 28.76
N SER A 526 12.97 49.06 28.12
CA SER A 526 12.97 49.24 26.67
C SER A 526 14.41 49.35 26.15
N CYS A 527 14.82 48.42 25.28
CA CYS A 527 16.06 48.54 24.52
C CYS A 527 15.81 49.47 23.33
N ARG A 528 16.34 50.69 23.39
CA ARG A 528 16.34 51.66 22.29
C ARG A 528 17.20 51.15 21.12
N TYR A 529 16.67 51.20 19.89
CA TYR A 529 17.44 50.96 18.66
C TYR A 529 18.41 52.13 18.43
N LEU A 530 19.68 51.83 18.16
CA LEU A 530 20.73 52.80 17.80
C LEU A 530 21.04 52.61 16.31
N ALA A 531 21.03 53.70 15.54
CA ALA A 531 21.27 53.65 14.10
C ALA A 531 22.77 53.43 13.78
N PRO A 532 23.13 52.96 12.56
CA PRO A 532 24.53 52.76 12.18
C PRO A 532 25.33 54.07 12.25
N GLY A 533 26.33 54.14 13.15
CA GLY A 533 27.18 55.32 13.37
C GLY A 533 26.97 56.05 14.71
N GLU A 534 25.99 55.64 15.51
CA GLU A 534 25.72 56.22 16.83
C GLU A 534 26.63 55.59 17.91
N GLU A 535 27.28 56.41 18.76
CA GLU A 535 28.16 55.90 19.82
C GLU A 535 27.35 55.20 20.93
N LEU A 536 27.75 53.97 21.28
CA LEU A 536 27.12 53.17 22.34
C LEU A 536 27.26 53.88 23.70
N PRO A 537 26.17 54.11 24.46
CA PRO A 537 26.27 54.69 25.79
C PRO A 537 26.93 53.69 26.76
N CYS A 538 28.17 53.94 27.17
CA CYS A 538 28.84 53.16 28.20
C CYS A 538 28.28 53.50 29.59
N LEU A 539 27.25 52.77 30.00
CA LEU A 539 26.80 52.77 31.40
C LEU A 539 27.74 51.90 32.25
N CYS A 540 28.80 52.52 32.76
CA CYS A 540 29.66 51.98 33.81
C CYS A 540 29.42 52.76 35.10
N LYS A 541 29.00 52.08 36.17
CA LYS A 541 28.97 52.70 37.52
C LYS A 541 30.31 52.43 38.21
N TYR A 542 30.97 53.46 38.71
CA TYR A 542 32.23 53.36 39.44
C TYR A 542 31.99 53.48 40.95
N ASP A 543 32.85 52.89 41.77
CA ASP A 543 32.92 53.18 43.20
C ASP A 543 33.68 54.48 43.49
N ALA A 544 33.71 54.89 44.76
CA ALA A 544 34.38 56.12 45.19
C ALA A 544 35.90 56.10 44.99
N ASP A 545 36.48 54.92 44.74
CA ASP A 545 37.91 54.69 44.53
C ASP A 545 38.25 54.54 43.02
N GLY A 546 37.26 54.71 42.12
CA GLY A 546 37.44 54.71 40.67
C GLY A 546 37.35 53.35 39.97
N ASN A 547 36.92 52.29 40.67
CA ASN A 547 36.79 50.95 40.09
C ASN A 547 35.37 50.67 39.57
N ILE A 548 35.25 49.89 38.48
CA ILE A 548 33.95 49.56 37.86
C ILE A 548 33.15 48.59 38.74
N LYS A 549 31.97 49.03 39.20
CA LYS A 549 31.00 48.27 40.01
C LYS A 549 29.97 47.51 39.17
N VAL A 550 29.54 48.08 38.05
CA VAL A 550 28.57 47.46 37.12
C VAL A 550 28.90 47.89 35.69
N MET A 551 29.00 46.93 34.76
CA MET A 551 29.02 47.18 33.31
C MET A 551 28.00 46.28 32.59
N LYS A 552 27.31 46.80 31.58
CA LYS A 552 26.51 45.98 30.64
C LYS A 552 27.44 45.33 29.62
N ALA A 553 27.07 44.13 29.15
CA ALA A 553 27.90 43.21 28.38
C ALA A 553 28.46 43.70 27.02
N LEU A 554 28.21 44.96 26.65
CA LEU A 554 28.58 45.56 25.35
C LEU A 554 29.07 47.02 25.53
N CYS A 555 30.05 47.28 26.41
CA CYS A 555 30.74 48.59 26.43
C CYS A 555 31.99 48.52 25.54
N PRO A 556 32.06 49.31 24.45
CA PRO A 556 33.17 49.26 23.48
C PRO A 556 34.53 49.67 24.04
N VAL A 557 34.57 50.36 25.19
CA VAL A 557 35.81 50.83 25.82
C VAL A 557 36.58 49.72 26.56
N HIS A 558 35.90 48.63 26.96
CA HIS A 558 36.49 47.61 27.84
C HIS A 558 36.42 46.15 27.31
N GLY A 559 35.95 45.93 26.07
CA GLY A 559 36.04 44.65 25.35
C GLY A 559 34.83 43.69 25.52
N PHE A 560 34.54 42.92 24.48
CA PHE A 560 33.40 41.99 24.38
C PHE A 560 33.73 40.60 25.00
N MET A 561 32.83 40.03 25.80
CA MET A 561 32.89 38.61 26.20
C MET A 561 31.66 37.81 25.73
N VAL A 562 31.93 36.64 25.15
CA VAL A 562 30.97 35.67 24.61
C VAL A 562 30.28 34.86 25.73
N ARG A 563 29.00 34.52 25.53
CA ARG A 563 28.09 33.82 26.46
C ARG A 563 28.58 32.42 26.93
N ARG A 564 28.31 32.08 28.21
CA ARG A 564 27.28 31.11 28.67
C ARG A 564 27.29 30.98 30.19
N GLY A 565 26.11 30.82 30.78
CA GLY A 565 25.89 30.83 32.23
C GLY A 565 26.46 29.62 32.96
N TYR A 566 26.91 29.86 34.20
CA TYR A 566 26.78 29.01 35.39
C TYR A 566 27.28 29.85 36.58
N ASP A 567 26.49 29.89 37.67
CA ASP A 567 26.83 30.53 38.94
C ASP A 567 28.19 30.08 39.47
N TYR A 568 29.06 31.00 39.92
CA TYR A 568 30.02 30.69 40.98
C TYR A 568 30.30 31.87 41.91
N ARG A 569 30.12 31.58 43.21
CA ARG A 569 30.44 32.40 44.39
C ARG A 569 31.90 32.85 44.40
N HIS A 570 32.10 34.08 44.84
CA HIS A 570 33.39 34.66 45.19
C HIS A 570 33.97 33.98 46.45
N SER A 571 35.15 33.35 46.36
CA SER A 571 35.99 33.07 47.52
C SER A 571 37.46 33.30 47.15
N SER A 572 37.99 34.39 47.72
CA SER A 572 39.40 34.74 47.72
C SER A 572 40.21 33.68 48.48
N LYS A 573 41.27 33.13 47.87
CA LYS A 573 42.51 32.75 48.57
C LYS A 573 43.67 32.49 47.60
N LYS A 574 44.70 33.32 47.78
CA LYS A 574 46.09 33.33 47.32
C LYS A 574 46.77 31.98 47.01
N LYS A 575 47.58 32.00 45.91
CA LYS A 575 49.06 31.77 45.81
C LYS A 575 49.59 30.63 44.90
N HIS A 576 50.53 31.06 44.06
CA HIS A 576 51.73 30.41 43.48
C HIS A 576 51.65 29.52 42.21
N ARG A 577 52.24 30.10 41.15
CA ARG A 577 52.94 29.43 40.02
C ARG A 577 54.07 28.53 40.54
N HIS A 578 54.24 27.33 39.95
CA HIS A 578 55.52 26.94 39.31
C HIS A 578 55.42 25.69 38.41
N LYS A 579 55.92 25.87 37.18
CA LYS A 579 56.73 25.01 36.29
C LYS A 579 56.54 23.47 36.26
N LYS A 580 56.28 23.00 35.03
CA LYS A 580 56.68 21.73 34.38
C LYS A 580 57.90 21.03 34.99
N LYS A 581 57.81 19.70 35.14
CA LYS A 581 58.88 18.74 34.80
C LYS A 581 58.32 17.36 34.45
N THR A 582 58.88 16.82 33.38
CA THR A 582 58.77 15.46 32.82
C THR A 582 59.45 14.41 33.71
N GLY A 583 58.98 13.16 33.67
CA GLY A 583 59.75 11.99 34.11
C GLY A 583 58.99 10.64 33.95
N PRO A 584 59.69 9.51 33.74
CA PRO A 584 59.18 8.30 33.07
C PRO A 584 59.06 7.04 33.98
N ASN A 585 58.50 5.97 33.40
CA ASN A 585 58.55 4.55 33.79
C ASN A 585 58.13 4.10 35.21
N GLY A 586 57.29 3.05 35.23
CA GLY A 586 57.00 2.23 36.40
C GLY A 586 55.91 1.20 36.10
N GLU A 587 56.31 0.01 35.67
CA GLU A 587 55.49 -1.20 35.66
C GLU A 587 55.04 -1.57 37.09
N VAL A 588 53.92 -2.29 37.21
CA VAL A 588 53.86 -3.65 37.79
C VAL A 588 52.39 -4.12 37.94
N SER A 589 52.08 -5.13 37.12
CA SER A 589 51.26 -6.34 37.34
C SER A 589 49.81 -6.32 37.87
N GLY A 590 49.00 -7.13 37.19
CA GLY A 590 47.78 -7.80 37.69
C GLY A 590 46.81 -8.10 36.53
N GLN A 591 47.06 -9.15 35.72
CA GLN A 591 46.32 -10.44 35.75
C GLN A 591 44.78 -10.24 35.84
N ASN A 592 43.91 -10.63 34.92
CA ASN A 592 43.94 -11.67 33.88
C ASN A 592 43.03 -11.27 32.71
N SER A 593 43.51 -11.56 31.50
CA SER A 593 42.77 -11.67 30.24
C SER A 593 42.05 -13.04 30.16
N PRO A 594 41.54 -13.48 29.01
CA PRO A 594 40.41 -12.96 28.23
C PRO A 594 39.48 -14.11 27.75
N ALA A 595 38.55 -13.78 26.85
CA ALA A 595 38.38 -14.41 25.53
C ALA A 595 36.93 -14.72 25.17
N GLN A 596 36.42 -13.93 24.22
CA GLN A 596 35.57 -14.45 23.16
C GLN A 596 36.44 -15.25 22.17
N SER A 597 35.98 -16.44 21.78
CA SER A 597 36.21 -17.04 20.45
C SER A 597 34.92 -17.78 20.10
N SER A 598 34.23 -17.41 19.02
CA SER A 598 34.38 -17.91 17.65
C SER A 598 33.32 -18.97 17.30
N LYS A 599 32.46 -18.60 16.34
CA LYS A 599 31.92 -19.39 15.22
C LYS A 599 31.61 -20.89 15.41
N GLU A 600 30.34 -21.21 15.15
CA GLU A 600 29.81 -22.31 14.29
C GLU A 600 30.20 -23.76 14.61
N PRO A 601 29.33 -24.75 14.31
CA PRO A 601 28.35 -24.81 13.20
C PRO A 601 26.89 -24.56 13.57
#